data_AF-A0A958TFY2-F1
#
_entry.id   AF-A0A958TFY2-F1
#
_cell.length_a   1.000
_cell.length_b   1.000
_cell.length_c   1.000
_cell.angle_alpha   90.00
_cell.angle_beta   90.00
_cell.angle_gamma   90.00
#
_symmetry.space_group_name_H-M   'P 1'
#
loop_
_entity.id
_entity.type
_entity.pdbx_description
1 polymer ?
#
loop_
_entity_poly.entity_id
_entity_poly.type
_entity_poly.pdbx_seq_one_letter_code
_entity_poly.pdbx_strand_id
1 'polypeptide(L)'
;EDTKAIIPGKLFEYMVSDTPILAIGPKASDVERIINNTNTGSYFNYDDEVRLKSQILAYFEAYKTNSLTTYPIGLQQYSRKALTKTLSELI
;
A
#
# COMPACT_ATOMS: atom_id res chain seq x y z
N GLU A 1 -9.49 -0.85 -20.18
CA GLU A 1 -10.47 -0.34 -19.20
C GLU A 1 -9.84 -0.49 -17.83
N ASP A 2 -9.37 0.61 -17.25
CA ASP A 2 -8.36 0.57 -16.19
C ASP A 2 -8.99 0.30 -14.82
N THR A 3 -8.39 -0.61 -14.06
CA THR A 3 -8.74 -1.03 -12.69
C THR A 3 -8.49 0.04 -11.62
N LYS A 4 -8.54 1.33 -11.98
CA LYS A 4 -8.20 2.47 -11.09
C LYS A 4 -9.00 2.49 -9.79
N ALA A 5 -10.24 2.00 -9.82
CA ALA A 5 -11.15 1.98 -8.68
C ALA A 5 -11.22 0.62 -7.94
N ILE A 6 -10.45 -0.40 -8.35
CA ILE A 6 -10.49 -1.71 -7.69
C ILE A 6 -9.46 -1.76 -6.57
N ILE A 7 -9.94 -1.88 -5.33
CA ILE A 7 -9.10 -2.11 -4.16
C ILE A 7 -9.15 -3.61 -3.81
N PRO A 8 -8.04 -4.36 -3.96
CA PRO A 8 -8.02 -5.77 -3.58
C PRO A 8 -8.07 -5.92 -2.05
N GLY A 9 -8.88 -6.86 -1.54
CA GLY A 9 -9.02 -7.07 -0.10
C GLY A 9 -7.70 -7.37 0.64
N LYS A 10 -6.76 -8.06 -0.04
CA LYS A 10 -5.42 -8.37 0.51
C LYS A 10 -4.58 -7.12 0.81
N LEU A 11 -4.89 -5.97 0.21
CA LEU A 11 -4.19 -4.72 0.52
C LEU A 11 -4.24 -4.43 2.02
N PHE A 12 -5.42 -4.55 2.62
CA PHE A 12 -5.62 -4.27 4.05
C PHE A 12 -4.89 -5.28 4.95
N GLU A 13 -4.71 -6.52 4.50
CA GLU A 13 -3.90 -7.52 5.21
C GLU A 13 -2.42 -7.17 5.17
N TYR A 14 -1.92 -6.73 4.01
CA TYR A 14 -0.51 -6.33 3.87
C TYR A 14 -0.19 -5.06 4.67
N MET A 15 -1.13 -4.12 4.77
CA MET A 15 -0.95 -2.88 5.55
C MET A 15 -0.67 -3.12 7.04
N VAL A 16 -1.07 -4.27 7.59
CA VAL A 16 -0.84 -4.64 9.00
C VAL A 16 0.25 -5.71 9.18
N SER A 17 0.97 -6.06 8.12
CA SER A 17 2.00 -7.10 8.12
C SER A 17 3.42 -6.61 8.50
N ASP A 18 3.55 -5.32 8.83
CA ASP A 18 4.82 -4.60 9.08
C ASP A 18 5.88 -4.72 7.97
N THR A 19 5.51 -5.26 6.81
CA THR A 19 6.37 -5.46 5.64
C THR A 19 6.02 -4.44 4.56
N PRO A 20 6.99 -3.73 3.95
CA PRO A 20 6.69 -2.71 2.96
C PRO A 20 6.06 -3.31 1.71
N ILE A 21 4.93 -2.72 1.29
CA ILE A 21 4.19 -3.13 0.11
C ILE A 21 4.92 -2.63 -1.14
N LEU A 22 5.04 -3.50 -2.14
CA LEU A 22 5.48 -3.12 -3.47
C LEU A 22 4.33 -3.37 -4.44
N ALA A 23 3.74 -2.30 -4.97
CA ALA A 23 2.54 -2.36 -5.80
C ALA A 23 2.81 -1.81 -7.21
N ILE A 24 2.21 -2.44 -8.22
CA ILE A 24 2.30 -2.04 -9.62
C ILE A 24 0.89 -1.89 -10.18
N GLY A 25 0.60 -0.80 -10.87
CA GLY A 25 -0.69 -0.59 -11.50
C GLY A 25 -0.79 0.69 -12.33
N PRO A 26 -2.00 1.05 -12.81
CA PRO A 26 -2.21 2.28 -13.56
C PRO A 26 -2.00 3.51 -12.68
N LYS A 27 -1.63 4.64 -13.29
CA LYS A 27 -1.54 5.94 -12.61
C LYS A 27 -2.88 6.34 -12.00
N ALA A 28 -2.83 6.99 -10.84
CA ALA A 28 -3.97 7.51 -10.11
C ALA A 28 -4.98 6.41 -9.73
N SER A 29 -4.49 5.25 -9.30
CA SER A 29 -5.34 4.22 -8.70
C SER A 29 -5.65 4.53 -7.23
N ASP A 30 -6.76 4.01 -6.72
CA ASP A 30 -7.06 4.11 -5.29
C ASP A 30 -6.00 3.42 -4.43
N VAL A 31 -5.38 2.34 -4.95
CA VAL A 31 -4.28 1.63 -4.29
C VAL A 31 -3.06 2.52 -4.12
N GLU A 32 -2.68 3.28 -5.16
CA GLU A 32 -1.57 4.25 -5.10
C GLU A 32 -1.81 5.26 -3.97
N ARG A 33 -3.03 5.82 -3.92
CA ARG A 33 -3.41 6.80 -2.89
C ARG A 33 -3.36 6.19 -1.48
N ILE A 34 -3.87 4.98 -1.29
CA ILE A 34 -3.86 4.30 0.02
C ILE A 34 -2.44 4.04 0.48
N ILE A 35 -1.58 3.47 -0.38
CA ILE A 35 -0.19 3.15 -0.03
C ILE A 35 0.58 4.42 0.35
N ASN A 36 0.45 5.49 -0.43
CA ASN A 36 1.13 6.75 -0.19
C ASN A 36 0.62 7.43 1.09
N ASN A 37 -0.70 7.52 1.28
CA ASN A 37 -1.29 8.18 2.46
C ASN A 37 -1.00 7.43 3.76
N THR A 38 -0.81 6.11 3.70
CA THR A 38 -0.54 5.29 4.88
C THR A 38 0.93 5.00 5.11
N ASN A 39 1.83 5.45 4.22
CA ASN A 39 3.26 5.18 4.31
C ASN A 39 3.57 3.67 4.49
N THR A 40 2.81 2.82 3.77
CA THR A 40 2.90 1.35 3.90
C THR A 40 3.79 0.72 2.83
N GLY A 41 4.32 1.48 1.87
CA GLY A 41 5.10 0.93 0.79
C GLY A 41 5.35 1.88 -0.37
N SER A 42 5.64 1.29 -1.54
CA SER A 42 5.94 1.99 -2.79
C SER A 42 5.00 1.55 -3.91
N TYR A 43 4.53 2.51 -4.70
CA TYR A 43 3.71 2.27 -5.90
C TYR A 43 4.47 2.61 -7.19
N PHE A 44 4.28 1.79 -8.21
CA PHE A 44 4.95 1.87 -9.51
C PHE A 44 3.93 1.79 -10.65
N ASN A 45 4.18 2.54 -11.70
CA ASN A 45 3.47 2.40 -12.95
C ASN A 45 4.11 1.30 -13.81
N TYR A 46 3.39 0.84 -14.84
CA TYR A 46 3.90 -0.20 -15.75
C TYR A 46 5.21 0.18 -16.45
N ASP A 47 5.49 1.48 -16.62
CA ASP A 47 6.69 1.99 -17.28
C ASP A 47 7.86 2.25 -16.31
N ASP A 48 7.71 2.03 -14.99
CA ASP A 48 8.70 2.39 -13.97
C ASP A 48 9.76 1.30 -13.71
N GLU A 49 10.17 0.54 -14.73
CA GLU A 49 11.05 -0.63 -14.60
C GLU A 49 12.34 -0.35 -13.82
N VAL A 50 13.04 0.74 -14.16
CA VAL A 50 14.33 1.10 -13.54
C VAL A 50 14.16 1.42 -12.05
N ARG A 51 13.09 2.13 -11.69
CA ARG A 51 12.78 2.51 -10.32
C ARG A 51 12.34 1.28 -9.51
N LEU A 52 11.53 0.43 -10.12
CA LEU A 52 11.06 -0.83 -9.53
C LEU A 52 12.23 -1.75 -9.18
N LYS A 53 13.16 -1.96 -10.12
CA LYS A 53 14.36 -2.77 -9.90
C LYS A 53 15.20 -2.23 -8.74
N SER A 54 15.43 -0.92 -8.73
CA SER A 54 16.17 -0.25 -7.65
C SER A 54 15.51 -0.44 -6.28
N GLN A 55 14.17 -0.37 -6.23
CA GLN A 55 13.43 -0.56 -4.98
C GLN A 55 13.50 -2.00 -4.46
N ILE A 56 13.36 -2.99 -5.35
CA ILE A 56 13.47 -4.41 -4.99
C ILE A 56 14.84 -4.70 -4.39
N LEU A 57 15.91 -4.19 -5.02
CA LEU A 57 17.28 -4.34 -4.50
C LEU A 57 17.43 -3.67 -3.13
N ALA A 58 16.93 -2.45 -2.95
CA ALA A 58 16.99 -1.75 -1.67
C ALA A 58 16.26 -2.51 -0.55
N TYR A 59 15.06 -3.04 -0.83
CA TYR A 59 14.32 -3.86 0.13
C TYR A 59 15.02 -5.18 0.44
N PHE A 60 15.62 -5.82 -0.57
CA PHE A 60 16.40 -7.04 -0.36
C PHE A 60 17.63 -6.82 0.52
N GLU A 61 18.37 -5.73 0.32
CA GLU A 61 19.49 -5.36 1.19
C GLU A 61 19.02 -5.07 2.63
N ALA A 62 17.95 -4.28 2.80
CA ALA A 62 17.38 -4.00 4.11
C ALA A 62 16.87 -5.27 4.83
N TYR A 63 16.33 -6.23 4.08
CA TYR A 63 15.95 -7.53 4.61
C TYR A 63 17.16 -8.30 5.16
N LYS A 64 18.25 -8.37 4.37
CA LYS A 64 19.49 -9.05 4.81
C LYS A 64 20.09 -8.42 6.08
N THR A 65 19.93 -7.12 6.27
CA THR A 65 20.42 -6.40 7.46
C THR A 65 19.40 -6.36 8.61
N ASN A 66 18.26 -7.04 8.50
CA ASN A 66 17.14 -6.97 9.46
C ASN A 66 16.67 -5.53 9.75
N SER A 67 16.82 -4.63 8.78
CA SER A 67 16.42 -3.22 8.87
C SER A 67 15.24 -2.90 7.94
N LEU A 68 14.59 -3.92 7.36
CA LEU A 68 13.38 -3.75 6.57
C LEU A 68 12.21 -3.46 7.52
N THR A 69 11.86 -2.20 7.66
CA THR A 69 10.75 -1.75 8.51
C THR A 69 9.78 -0.88 7.72
N THR A 70 8.53 -0.83 8.20
CA THR A 70 7.54 0.15 7.76
C THR A 70 7.13 1.02 8.93
N TYR A 71 6.62 2.20 8.63
CA TYR A 71 6.05 3.10 9.63
C TYR A 71 4.65 3.51 9.18
N PRO A 72 3.67 2.59 9.26
CA PRO A 72 2.33 2.85 8.78
C PRO A 72 1.66 3.95 9.59
N ILE A 73 0.96 4.85 8.89
CA ILE A 73 0.18 5.93 9.49
C ILE A 73 -1.29 5.81 9.09
N GLY A 74 -2.20 6.19 9.98
CA GLY A 74 -3.62 6.28 9.66
C GLY A 74 -4.32 4.94 9.36
N LEU A 75 -3.73 3.78 9.69
CA LEU A 75 -4.35 2.47 9.46
C LEU A 75 -5.72 2.30 10.15
N GLN A 76 -5.91 2.99 11.28
CA GLN A 76 -7.12 2.90 12.10
C GLN A 76 -8.40 3.26 11.34
N GLN A 77 -8.31 4.16 10.34
CA GLN A 77 -9.45 4.56 9.51
C GLN A 77 -9.98 3.40 8.64
N TYR A 78 -9.13 2.42 8.34
CA TYR A 78 -9.48 1.24 7.55
C TYR A 78 -9.90 0.05 8.44
N SER A 79 -9.95 0.23 9.76
CA SER A 79 -10.47 -0.80 10.65
C SER A 79 -11.96 -1.03 10.40
N ARG A 80 -12.41 -2.29 10.57
CA ARG A 80 -13.83 -2.65 10.47
C ARG A 80 -14.71 -1.73 11.31
N LYS A 81 -14.26 -1.42 12.53
CA LYS A 81 -14.95 -0.53 13.46
C LYS A 81 -15.11 0.88 12.90
N ALA A 82 -14.04 1.48 12.36
CA ALA A 82 -14.10 2.82 11.79
C ALA A 82 -14.98 2.87 10.54
N LEU A 83 -14.82 1.92 9.62
CA LEU A 83 -15.61 1.85 8.39
C LEU A 83 -17.11 1.63 8.66
N THR A 84 -17.46 0.74 9.59
CA THR A 84 -18.86 0.53 9.99
C THR A 84 -19.45 1.75 10.67
N LYS A 85 -18.66 2.49 11.48
CA LYS A 85 -19.13 3.75 12.07
C LYS A 85 -19.46 4.77 10.98
N THR A 86 -18.55 5.03 10.04
CA THR A 86 -18.81 5.94 8.92
C THR A 86 -20.02 5.52 8.10
N LEU A 87 -20.20 4.23 7.87
CA LEU A 87 -21.38 3.71 7.17
C LEU A 87 -22.67 3.98 7.95
N SER A 88 -22.67 3.80 9.27
CA SER A 88 -23.85 4.04 10.13
C SER A 88 -24.24 5.51 10.26
N GLU A 89 -23.33 6.45 9.94
CA GLU A 89 -23.63 7.88 9.93
C GLU A 89 -24.31 8.32 8.63
N LEU A 90 -24.27 7.49 7.59
CA LEU A 90 -24.85 7.76 6.27
C LEU A 90 -26.25 7.14 6.08
N ILE A 91 -26.63 6.18 6.92
CA ILE A 91 -27.88 5.40 6.83
C ILE A 91 -28.71 5.64 8.09
#